data_AF-A0A151EBX6-F1
#
_entry.id   AF-A0A151EBX6-F1
#
_cell.length_a   1.000
_cell.length_b   1.000
_cell.length_c   1.000
_cell.angle_alpha   90.00
_cell.angle_beta   90.00
_cell.angle_gamma   90.00
#
_symmetry.space_group_name_H-M   'P 1'
#
loop_
_entity.id
_entity.type
_entity.pdbx_description
1 polymer ?
#
loop_
_entity_poly.entity_id
_entity_poly.type
_entity_poly.pdbx_seq_one_letter_code
_entity_poly.pdbx_strand_id
1 'polypeptide(L)'
;MRRFDYEGPVVSSFWDKFKHTLRTTSIEILILALIGGGIGFYLSFKAEKRREGNIPIGFSEISQIERDAVAKDSQLSELNKFLPLVNDFFMKIAESWNNAHQKKSTVPISDIYAGSEKPSKRTLYTRFAENLYPRMNIQFRQYHYELKDIVDLLPVLANAVIKGLSDYRTVCQSLPAVINNFDRAWDYDPDHKYKTEVRTRTGIDMDGNPTVEIYTEEVYSHTIHTYDYHQEYGNKASYQLTALVSKYPVLKLKKGLMIASETHEEGRRAAAESRRKKSPETEEEYRMIASIWRKGSTLKIAVDNINPVWPVLVRGADNWSSVKDNVWKNTNGKNRYRYRTNRRSNPGPKEYQVAETNLQNARQVKQNIDQMFQGINYVKTQIPLLEQKIKEIIDIEVERVIQGDSKKLTDDIISIAREMYELNFSKGFDVKGFRAGMVVLFSFLGIIAGIGLGILWDRLT
;
A
#
# COMPACT_ATOMS: atom_id res chain seq x y z
N MET A 1 -16.99 -38.35 -70.42
CA MET A 1 -16.28 -39.33 -69.59
C MET A 1 -14.78 -39.13 -69.75
N ARG A 2 -14.11 -38.60 -68.72
CA ARG A 2 -12.68 -38.79 -68.40
C ARG A 2 -12.52 -38.37 -66.92
N ARG A 3 -12.30 -39.34 -66.04
CA ARG A 3 -11.84 -39.10 -64.65
C ARG A 3 -10.34 -38.83 -64.72
N PHE A 4 -9.88 -37.77 -64.08
CA PHE A 4 -8.48 -37.57 -63.74
C PHE A 4 -8.33 -37.90 -62.26
N ASP A 5 -7.71 -39.04 -61.96
CA ASP A 5 -7.11 -39.32 -60.67
C ASP A 5 -5.79 -38.55 -60.61
N TYR A 6 -5.65 -37.67 -59.60
CA TYR A 6 -4.40 -37.02 -59.23
C TYR A 6 -4.35 -36.96 -57.70
N GLU A 7 -4.04 -38.09 -57.07
CA GLU A 7 -3.54 -38.10 -55.70
C GLU A 7 -2.04 -37.79 -55.74
N GLY A 8 -1.70 -36.53 -55.48
CA GLY A 8 -0.32 -36.04 -55.47
C GLY A 8 0.42 -36.43 -54.17
N PRO A 9 1.65 -36.98 -54.23
CA PRO A 9 2.47 -37.42 -53.10
C PRO A 9 3.04 -36.28 -52.21
N VAL A 10 2.48 -35.08 -52.29
CA VAL A 10 2.98 -33.89 -51.58
C VAL A 10 2.36 -33.76 -50.18
N VAL A 11 1.14 -34.26 -49.98
CA VAL A 11 0.46 -34.22 -48.67
C VAL A 11 1.07 -35.22 -47.70
N SER A 12 1.54 -36.39 -48.17
CA SER A 12 2.18 -37.38 -47.30
C SER A 12 3.55 -36.90 -46.78
N SER A 13 4.37 -36.24 -47.61
CA SER A 13 5.70 -35.78 -47.15
C SER A 13 5.63 -34.63 -46.14
N PHE A 14 4.63 -33.76 -46.23
CA PHE A 14 4.38 -32.73 -45.22
C PHE A 14 3.86 -33.35 -43.92
N TRP A 15 2.94 -34.31 -44.01
CA TRP A 15 2.46 -35.05 -42.84
C TRP A 15 3.58 -35.85 -42.17
N ASP A 16 4.48 -36.48 -42.94
CA ASP A 16 5.56 -37.28 -42.39
C ASP A 16 6.68 -36.40 -41.81
N LYS A 17 6.99 -35.26 -42.42
CA LYS A 17 7.88 -34.25 -41.81
C LYS A 17 7.25 -33.61 -40.59
N PHE A 18 5.95 -33.34 -40.59
CA PHE A 18 5.19 -32.85 -39.43
C PHE A 18 5.18 -33.89 -38.30
N LYS A 19 4.95 -35.17 -38.59
CA LYS A 19 5.07 -36.30 -37.63
C LYS A 19 6.49 -36.48 -37.12
N HIS A 20 7.50 -36.32 -37.97
CA HIS A 20 8.90 -36.46 -37.57
C HIS A 20 9.37 -35.27 -36.71
N THR A 21 8.87 -34.07 -37.00
CA THR A 21 9.12 -32.85 -36.22
C THR A 21 8.34 -32.88 -34.89
N LEU A 22 7.15 -33.47 -34.89
CA LEU A 22 6.41 -33.82 -33.66
C LEU A 22 7.16 -34.88 -32.82
N ARG A 23 7.83 -35.84 -33.45
CA ARG A 23 8.65 -36.88 -32.78
C ARG A 23 9.95 -36.39 -32.15
N THR A 24 10.35 -35.15 -32.38
CA THR A 24 11.52 -34.55 -31.74
C THR A 24 11.11 -33.77 -30.50
N THR A 25 11.28 -34.40 -29.34
CA THR A 25 11.30 -33.95 -27.93
C THR A 25 11.08 -32.46 -27.61
N SER A 26 11.72 -31.53 -28.33
CA SER A 26 11.67 -30.09 -28.03
C SER A 26 10.32 -29.42 -28.34
N ILE A 27 9.57 -29.91 -29.31
CA ILE A 27 8.28 -29.31 -29.70
C ILE A 27 7.15 -29.71 -28.76
N GLU A 28 7.16 -30.93 -28.24
CA GLU A 28 6.17 -31.38 -27.25
C GLU A 28 6.29 -30.60 -25.95
N ILE A 29 7.54 -30.36 -25.49
CA ILE A 29 7.83 -29.49 -24.34
C ILE A 29 7.27 -28.07 -24.58
N LEU A 30 7.45 -27.51 -25.78
CA LEU A 30 6.94 -26.18 -26.13
C LEU A 30 5.41 -26.13 -26.18
N ILE A 31 4.76 -27.15 -26.75
CA ILE A 31 3.30 -27.27 -26.77
C ILE A 31 2.75 -27.36 -25.35
N LEU A 32 3.33 -28.21 -24.50
CA LEU A 32 2.92 -28.37 -23.10
C LEU A 32 3.18 -27.10 -22.29
N ALA A 33 4.28 -26.39 -22.55
CA ALA A 33 4.57 -25.08 -21.97
C ALA A 33 3.49 -24.04 -22.33
N LEU A 34 3.09 -23.97 -23.60
CA LEU A 34 2.04 -23.04 -24.06
C LEU A 34 0.67 -23.40 -23.48
N ILE A 35 0.33 -24.69 -23.41
CA ILE A 35 -0.92 -25.17 -22.78
C ILE A 35 -0.91 -24.83 -21.28
N GLY A 36 0.18 -25.14 -20.57
CA GLY A 36 0.34 -24.82 -19.17
C GLY A 36 0.22 -23.32 -18.89
N GLY A 37 0.88 -22.49 -19.73
CA GLY A 37 0.77 -21.04 -19.68
C GLY A 37 -0.66 -20.53 -19.94
N GLY A 38 -1.35 -21.10 -20.93
CA GLY A 38 -2.75 -20.77 -21.24
C GLY A 38 -3.71 -21.12 -20.12
N ILE A 39 -3.55 -22.29 -19.49
CA ILE A 39 -4.33 -22.71 -18.32
C ILE A 39 -4.04 -21.78 -17.13
N GLY A 40 -2.77 -21.47 -16.86
CA GLY A 40 -2.36 -20.53 -15.81
C GLY A 40 -2.98 -19.14 -16.00
N PHE A 41 -2.92 -18.61 -17.23
CA PHE A 41 -3.57 -17.35 -17.61
C PHE A 41 -5.08 -17.41 -17.35
N TYR A 42 -5.77 -18.42 -17.88
CA TYR A 42 -7.22 -18.54 -17.79
C TYR A 42 -7.70 -18.62 -16.33
N LEU A 43 -7.08 -19.49 -15.53
CA LEU A 43 -7.44 -19.69 -14.12
C LEU A 43 -7.19 -18.41 -13.31
N SER A 44 -6.03 -17.78 -13.49
CA SER A 44 -5.67 -16.55 -12.77
C SER A 44 -6.54 -15.37 -13.20
N PHE A 45 -6.75 -15.17 -14.50
CA PHE A 45 -7.62 -14.13 -15.02
C PHE A 45 -9.06 -14.28 -14.50
N LYS A 46 -9.60 -15.51 -14.50
CA LYS A 46 -10.94 -15.80 -13.95
C LYS A 46 -11.01 -15.53 -12.44
N ALA A 47 -9.95 -15.85 -11.69
CA ALA A 47 -9.87 -15.56 -10.26
C ALA A 47 -9.80 -14.06 -9.97
N GLU A 48 -8.94 -13.32 -10.66
CA GLU A 48 -8.77 -11.88 -10.49
C GLU A 48 -10.00 -11.10 -10.98
N LYS A 49 -10.67 -11.52 -12.07
CA LYS A 49 -11.96 -10.95 -12.51
C LYS A 49 -13.08 -11.18 -11.50
N ARG A 50 -13.08 -12.31 -10.79
CA ARG A 50 -14.01 -12.53 -9.66
C ARG A 50 -13.67 -11.62 -8.48
N ARG A 51 -12.38 -11.41 -8.20
CA ARG A 51 -11.91 -10.55 -7.12
C ARG A 51 -12.30 -9.09 -7.34
N GLU A 52 -12.29 -8.63 -8.59
CA GLU A 52 -12.69 -7.27 -8.98
C GLU A 52 -14.06 -6.84 -8.44
N GLY A 53 -15.04 -7.76 -8.44
CA GLY A 53 -16.41 -7.52 -7.93
C GLY A 53 -16.70 -8.09 -6.53
N ASN A 54 -15.66 -8.42 -5.75
CA ASN A 54 -15.79 -8.94 -4.37
C ASN A 54 -14.83 -8.22 -3.42
N ILE A 55 -14.95 -6.90 -3.35
CA ILE A 55 -14.20 -6.09 -2.38
C ILE A 55 -14.74 -6.39 -0.97
N PRO A 56 -13.89 -6.70 0.04
CA PRO A 56 -14.37 -6.93 1.41
C PRO A 56 -15.03 -5.68 2.00
N ILE A 57 -16.17 -5.84 2.66
CA ILE A 57 -16.94 -4.73 3.25
C ILE A 57 -16.99 -4.88 4.77
N GLY A 58 -16.84 -3.78 5.51
CA GLY A 58 -17.06 -3.72 6.94
C GLY A 58 -17.36 -2.29 7.37
N PHE A 59 -18.63 -2.01 7.65
CA PHE A 59 -19.05 -0.69 8.13
C PHE A 59 -18.52 -0.45 9.55
N SER A 60 -18.22 0.81 9.84
CA SER A 60 -17.59 1.25 11.08
C SER A 60 -18.54 1.30 12.27
N GLU A 61 -19.85 1.22 12.02
CA GLU A 61 -20.91 1.33 13.01
C GLU A 61 -20.88 2.69 13.73
N ILE A 62 -20.63 3.79 13.01
CA ILE A 62 -20.52 5.13 13.59
C ILE A 62 -21.73 5.54 14.43
N SER A 63 -22.96 5.18 14.03
CA SER A 63 -24.16 5.46 14.83
C SER A 63 -24.09 4.78 16.20
N GLN A 64 -23.57 3.54 16.26
CA GLN A 64 -23.31 2.87 17.54
C GLN A 64 -22.21 3.55 18.33
N ILE A 65 -21.13 3.99 17.68
CA ILE A 65 -20.06 4.76 18.34
C ILE A 65 -20.61 6.03 18.98
N GLU A 66 -21.53 6.73 18.30
CA GLU A 66 -22.21 7.92 18.83
C GLU A 66 -23.08 7.59 20.04
N ARG A 67 -23.88 6.51 19.98
CA ARG A 67 -24.67 6.03 21.13
C ARG A 67 -23.78 5.64 22.31
N ASP A 68 -22.69 4.94 22.07
CA ASP A 68 -21.73 4.55 23.10
C ASP A 68 -21.04 5.74 23.75
N ALA A 69 -20.78 6.81 22.98
CA ALA A 69 -20.20 8.04 23.50
C ALA A 69 -21.18 8.75 24.43
N VAL A 70 -22.44 8.87 24.04
CA VAL A 70 -23.52 9.43 24.86
C VAL A 70 -23.74 8.60 26.13
N ALA A 71 -23.79 7.28 26.02
CA ALA A 71 -23.98 6.38 27.17
C ALA A 71 -22.85 6.47 28.20
N LYS A 72 -21.65 6.90 27.79
CA LYS A 72 -20.48 7.11 28.65
C LYS A 72 -20.30 8.56 29.10
N ASP A 73 -21.30 9.42 28.88
CA ASP A 73 -21.24 10.86 29.12
C ASP A 73 -19.97 11.51 28.53
N SER A 74 -19.62 11.07 27.32
CA SER A 74 -18.38 11.45 26.65
C SER A 74 -18.69 12.10 25.30
N GLN A 75 -18.05 13.23 25.01
CA GLN A 75 -18.17 13.87 23.70
C GLN A 75 -17.31 13.15 22.67
N LEU A 76 -17.95 12.70 21.58
CA LEU A 76 -17.27 12.12 20.44
C LEU A 76 -16.36 13.17 19.78
N SER A 77 -15.08 12.84 19.64
CA SER A 77 -14.11 13.73 19.00
C SER A 77 -14.33 13.75 17.48
N GLU A 78 -13.91 14.85 16.82
CA GLU A 78 -13.96 14.93 15.36
C GLU A 78 -13.16 13.83 14.68
N LEU A 79 -12.07 13.39 15.30
CA LEU A 79 -11.29 12.25 14.83
C LEU A 79 -12.07 10.93 14.90
N ASN A 80 -12.87 10.74 15.95
CA ASN A 80 -13.76 9.60 16.12
C ASN A 80 -14.98 9.63 15.20
N LYS A 81 -15.27 10.75 14.54
CA LYS A 81 -16.26 10.82 13.45
C LYS A 81 -15.60 10.63 12.08
N PHE A 82 -14.48 11.32 11.87
CA PHE A 82 -13.78 11.36 10.60
C PHE A 82 -13.37 9.97 10.10
N LEU A 83 -12.61 9.19 10.88
CA LEU A 83 -12.10 7.90 10.41
C LEU A 83 -13.22 6.89 10.10
N PRO A 84 -14.23 6.69 10.97
CA PRO A 84 -15.40 5.88 10.64
C PRO A 84 -16.11 6.31 9.36
N LEU A 85 -16.33 7.62 9.16
CA LEU A 85 -16.99 8.12 7.95
C LEU A 85 -16.15 7.94 6.69
N VAL A 86 -14.81 8.09 6.74
CA VAL A 86 -13.95 7.79 5.58
C VAL A 86 -14.04 6.30 5.21
N ASN A 87 -14.05 5.41 6.20
CA ASN A 87 -14.26 3.99 5.98
C ASN A 87 -15.63 3.75 5.33
N ASP A 88 -16.70 4.27 5.93
CA ASP A 88 -18.07 4.02 5.48
C ASP A 88 -18.34 4.59 4.09
N PHE A 89 -17.76 5.75 3.76
CA PHE A 89 -17.80 6.32 2.43
C PHE A 89 -17.28 5.34 1.38
N PHE A 90 -16.07 4.81 1.59
CA PHE A 90 -15.50 3.81 0.70
C PHE A 90 -16.33 2.51 0.69
N MET A 91 -16.78 2.03 1.85
CA MET A 91 -17.58 0.80 1.95
C MET A 91 -18.89 0.90 1.16
N LYS A 92 -19.56 2.05 1.15
CA LYS A 92 -20.78 2.27 0.35
C LYS A 92 -20.52 2.26 -1.16
N ILE A 93 -19.39 2.83 -1.59
CA ILE A 93 -18.96 2.76 -3.00
C ILE A 93 -18.61 1.30 -3.37
N ALA A 94 -17.86 0.61 -2.52
CA ALA A 94 -17.47 -0.80 -2.72
C ALA A 94 -18.70 -1.74 -2.73
N GLU A 95 -19.69 -1.49 -1.87
CA GLU A 95 -20.96 -2.22 -1.86
C GLU A 95 -21.72 -2.04 -3.18
N SER A 96 -21.82 -0.80 -3.65
CA SER A 96 -22.47 -0.48 -4.93
C SER A 96 -21.75 -1.17 -6.10
N TRP A 97 -20.43 -1.19 -6.08
CA TRP A 97 -19.59 -1.84 -7.09
C TRP A 97 -19.74 -3.37 -7.08
N ASN A 98 -19.71 -3.99 -5.90
CA ASN A 98 -19.92 -5.42 -5.73
C ASN A 98 -21.32 -5.80 -6.23
N ASN A 99 -22.36 -5.06 -5.86
CA ASN A 99 -23.74 -5.33 -6.28
C ASN A 99 -23.90 -5.24 -7.80
N ALA A 100 -23.24 -4.28 -8.45
CA ALA A 100 -23.21 -4.14 -9.90
C ALA A 100 -22.60 -5.37 -10.60
N HIS A 101 -21.62 -6.05 -9.98
CA HIS A 101 -21.03 -7.30 -10.48
C HIS A 101 -21.93 -8.52 -10.26
N GLN A 102 -22.69 -8.54 -9.18
CA GLN A 102 -23.53 -9.69 -8.80
C GLN A 102 -24.81 -9.80 -9.64
N LYS A 103 -25.12 -8.81 -10.49
CA LYS A 103 -26.39 -8.70 -11.24
C LYS A 103 -27.64 -8.71 -10.34
N LYS A 104 -27.49 -8.49 -9.03
CA LYS A 104 -28.57 -8.53 -8.02
C LYS A 104 -29.41 -7.24 -7.94
N SER A 105 -29.38 -6.36 -8.95
CA SER A 105 -30.16 -5.11 -8.89
C SER A 105 -31.67 -5.43 -8.86
N THR A 106 -32.26 -5.33 -7.66
CA THR A 106 -33.69 -5.51 -7.40
C THR A 106 -34.43 -4.26 -7.82
N VAL A 107 -35.19 -4.40 -8.91
CA VAL A 107 -36.04 -3.41 -9.56
C VAL A 107 -35.28 -2.16 -10.08
N PRO A 108 -35.22 -1.96 -11.41
CA PRO A 108 -34.60 -0.79 -12.02
C PRO A 108 -35.30 0.50 -11.60
N ILE A 109 -34.58 1.36 -10.90
CA ILE A 109 -35.00 2.74 -10.64
C ILE A 109 -35.16 3.48 -11.97
N SER A 110 -34.30 3.19 -12.95
CA SER A 110 -34.36 3.75 -14.30
C SER A 110 -35.70 3.49 -15.02
N ASP A 111 -36.33 2.34 -14.80
CA ASP A 111 -37.64 2.02 -15.43
C ASP A 111 -38.82 2.67 -14.66
N ILE A 112 -38.60 3.20 -13.45
CA ILE A 112 -39.62 3.93 -12.67
C ILE A 112 -39.71 5.40 -13.15
N TYR A 113 -38.59 5.99 -13.55
CA TYR A 113 -38.52 7.41 -13.95
C TYR A 113 -38.54 7.63 -15.46
N ALA A 114 -38.07 6.67 -16.27
CA ALA A 114 -38.11 6.77 -17.71
C ALA A 114 -39.48 6.33 -18.24
N GLY A 115 -40.42 7.29 -18.32
CA GLY A 115 -41.61 7.11 -19.14
C GLY A 115 -41.22 6.80 -20.58
N SER A 116 -41.30 5.53 -20.95
CA SER A 116 -41.20 4.95 -22.30
C SER A 116 -39.81 4.57 -22.89
N GLU A 117 -39.89 3.51 -23.68
CA GLU A 117 -38.97 3.01 -24.73
C GLU A 117 -37.73 2.19 -24.34
N LYS A 118 -37.99 0.88 -24.18
CA LYS A 118 -37.09 -0.28 -24.24
C LYS A 118 -35.96 -0.33 -23.20
N PRO A 119 -35.79 -1.47 -22.50
CA PRO A 119 -34.70 -1.64 -21.55
C PRO A 119 -33.36 -1.55 -22.29
N SER A 120 -32.62 -0.44 -22.07
CA SER A 120 -31.24 -0.33 -22.52
C SER A 120 -30.44 -1.50 -21.94
N LYS A 121 -29.57 -2.11 -22.75
CA LYS A 121 -28.70 -3.22 -22.32
C LYS A 121 -27.94 -2.81 -21.06
N ARG A 122 -28.35 -3.33 -19.88
CA ARG A 122 -27.75 -2.95 -18.60
C ARG A 122 -26.28 -3.33 -18.57
N THR A 123 -25.44 -2.31 -18.68
CA THR A 123 -24.00 -2.48 -18.54
C THR A 123 -23.65 -2.62 -17.06
N LEU A 124 -22.38 -2.94 -16.78
CA LEU A 124 -21.87 -2.89 -15.42
C LEU A 124 -22.02 -1.48 -14.82
N TYR A 125 -21.74 -0.46 -15.62
CA TYR A 125 -21.73 0.95 -15.21
C TYR A 125 -23.15 1.46 -14.90
N THR A 126 -24.14 1.07 -15.72
CA THR A 126 -25.55 1.35 -15.45
C THR A 126 -25.98 0.80 -14.08
N ARG A 127 -25.65 -0.46 -13.79
CA ARG A 127 -25.98 -1.07 -12.49
C ARG A 127 -25.24 -0.40 -11.34
N PHE A 128 -24.01 0.05 -11.56
CA PHE A 128 -23.24 0.76 -10.54
C PHE A 128 -23.89 2.11 -10.20
N ALA A 129 -24.25 2.90 -11.22
CA ALA A 129 -24.96 4.16 -11.05
C ALA A 129 -26.33 4.00 -10.36
N GLU A 130 -27.10 2.98 -10.73
CA GLU A 130 -28.37 2.62 -10.08
C GLU A 130 -28.21 2.31 -8.58
N ASN A 131 -27.08 1.73 -8.16
CA ASN A 131 -26.80 1.45 -6.75
C ASN A 131 -26.29 2.70 -5.99
N LEU A 132 -25.65 3.65 -6.68
CA LEU A 132 -25.19 4.91 -6.10
C LEU A 132 -26.32 5.92 -5.93
N TYR A 133 -27.28 5.96 -6.86
CA TYR A 133 -28.40 6.90 -6.85
C TYR A 133 -29.15 6.99 -5.51
N PRO A 134 -29.67 5.89 -4.93
CA PRO A 134 -30.39 5.96 -3.66
C PRO A 134 -29.51 6.40 -2.49
N ARG A 135 -28.18 6.27 -2.58
CA ARG A 135 -27.23 6.72 -1.54
C ARG A 135 -26.89 8.20 -1.65
N MET A 136 -27.09 8.79 -2.83
CA MET A 136 -26.94 10.23 -3.07
C MET A 136 -28.25 11.00 -2.86
N ASN A 137 -29.38 10.31 -2.84
CA ASN A 137 -30.69 10.89 -2.61
C ASN A 137 -31.23 10.52 -1.21
N ILE A 138 -31.36 11.53 -0.36
CA ILE A 138 -31.77 11.41 1.05
C ILE A 138 -33.16 10.77 1.21
N GLN A 139 -34.03 10.83 0.19
CA GLN A 139 -35.36 10.22 0.23
C GLN A 139 -35.32 8.68 0.30
N PHE A 140 -34.22 8.05 -0.12
CA PHE A 140 -34.06 6.59 -0.14
C PHE A 140 -33.12 6.08 0.97
N ARG A 141 -32.97 6.85 2.06
CA ARG A 141 -32.06 6.56 3.17
C ARG A 141 -32.26 5.13 3.71
N GLN A 142 -31.20 4.33 3.65
CA GLN A 142 -31.12 2.98 4.25
C GLN A 142 -30.25 2.97 5.50
N TYR A 143 -29.18 3.76 5.52
CA TYR A 143 -28.22 3.89 6.61
C TYR A 143 -28.42 5.21 7.36
N HIS A 144 -27.93 5.27 8.61
CA HIS A 144 -27.97 6.50 9.39
C HIS A 144 -27.24 7.66 8.68
N TYR A 145 -26.06 7.37 8.12
CA TYR A 145 -25.31 8.27 7.23
C TYR A 145 -25.24 7.68 5.83
N GLU A 146 -25.80 8.37 4.84
CA GLU A 146 -25.70 8.03 3.42
C GLU A 146 -24.55 8.76 2.72
N LEU A 147 -24.22 8.36 1.48
CA LEU A 147 -23.12 9.01 0.74
C LEU A 147 -23.29 10.53 0.70
N LYS A 148 -24.52 11.03 0.51
CA LYS A 148 -24.80 12.48 0.53
C LYS A 148 -24.44 13.15 1.86
N ASP A 149 -24.79 12.54 2.99
CA ASP A 149 -24.44 13.09 4.31
C ASP A 149 -22.92 13.09 4.50
N ILE A 150 -22.25 12.02 4.05
CA ILE A 150 -20.82 11.83 4.26
C ILE A 150 -19.99 12.80 3.42
N VAL A 151 -20.37 13.07 2.16
CA VAL A 151 -19.65 14.04 1.31
C VAL A 151 -19.73 15.46 1.88
N ASP A 152 -20.83 15.83 2.51
CA ASP A 152 -20.99 17.15 3.14
C ASP A 152 -20.16 17.28 4.41
N LEU A 153 -20.08 16.20 5.21
CA LEU A 153 -19.41 16.21 6.52
C LEU A 153 -17.88 16.07 6.42
N LEU A 154 -17.37 15.20 5.54
CA LEU A 154 -15.95 14.83 5.52
C LEU A 154 -14.97 16.00 5.34
N PRO A 155 -15.19 16.98 4.43
CA PRO A 155 -14.28 18.11 4.29
C PRO A 155 -14.21 18.98 5.56
N VAL A 156 -15.34 19.16 6.24
CA VAL A 156 -15.43 19.93 7.50
C VAL A 156 -14.71 19.17 8.61
N LEU A 157 -14.98 17.87 8.75
CA LEU A 157 -14.32 17.01 9.72
C LEU A 157 -12.80 16.91 9.49
N ALA A 158 -12.35 16.83 8.23
CA ALA A 158 -10.93 16.82 7.89
C ALA A 158 -10.22 18.09 8.40
N ASN A 159 -10.82 19.27 8.19
CA ASN A 159 -10.28 20.52 8.72
C ASN A 159 -10.24 20.52 10.26
N ALA A 160 -11.29 20.02 10.91
CA ALA A 160 -11.37 19.97 12.36
C ALA A 160 -10.34 18.98 12.95
N VAL A 161 -10.12 17.84 12.31
CA VAL A 161 -9.06 16.88 12.66
C VAL A 161 -7.68 17.50 12.48
N ILE A 162 -7.42 18.20 11.36
CA ILE A 162 -6.13 18.90 11.16
C ILE A 162 -5.87 19.91 12.27
N LYS A 163 -6.91 20.66 12.69
CA LYS A 163 -6.81 21.59 13.82
C LYS A 163 -6.58 20.86 15.15
N GLY A 164 -7.27 19.73 15.36
CA GLY A 164 -7.10 18.88 16.54
C GLY A 164 -5.71 18.24 16.65
N LEU A 165 -5.03 18.03 15.52
CA LEU A 165 -3.66 17.52 15.38
C LEU A 165 -2.61 18.64 15.24
N SER A 166 -2.93 19.87 15.66
CA SER A 166 -2.05 21.04 15.52
C SER A 166 -0.65 20.84 16.10
N ASP A 167 -0.52 20.18 17.25
CA ASP A 167 0.80 19.89 17.85
C ASP A 167 1.66 19.03 16.91
N TYR A 168 1.09 17.95 16.36
CA TYR A 168 1.77 17.12 15.36
C TYR A 168 2.12 17.93 14.10
N ARG A 169 1.20 18.78 13.63
CA ARG A 169 1.43 19.63 12.45
C ARG A 169 2.61 20.58 12.67
N THR A 170 2.67 21.27 13.80
CA THR A 170 3.75 22.22 14.11
C THR A 170 5.08 21.50 14.29
N VAL A 171 5.09 20.33 14.93
CA VAL A 171 6.29 19.48 15.01
C VAL A 171 6.77 19.09 13.61
N CYS A 172 5.88 18.60 12.74
CA CYS A 172 6.25 18.22 11.38
C CYS A 172 6.84 19.40 10.57
N GLN A 173 6.29 20.60 10.73
CA GLN A 173 6.79 21.81 10.07
C GLN A 173 8.17 22.27 10.60
N SER A 174 8.49 21.94 11.86
CA SER A 174 9.73 22.37 12.51
C SER A 174 10.89 21.38 12.31
N LEU A 175 10.58 20.08 12.18
CA LEU A 175 11.58 19.01 12.01
C LEU A 175 12.50 19.15 10.78
N PRO A 176 12.09 19.69 9.61
CA PRO A 176 12.98 19.83 8.45
C PRO A 176 14.26 20.60 8.76
N ALA A 177 14.16 21.69 9.52
CA ALA A 177 15.32 22.50 9.91
C ALA A 177 16.25 21.73 10.86
N VAL A 178 15.67 21.02 11.84
CA VAL A 178 16.41 20.15 12.77
C VAL A 178 17.14 19.04 12.01
N ILE A 179 16.44 18.34 11.12
CA ILE A 179 16.97 17.25 10.29
C ILE A 179 18.14 17.77 9.44
N ASN A 180 17.96 18.87 8.72
CA ASN A 180 19.01 19.43 7.88
C ASN A 180 20.25 19.84 8.70
N ASN A 181 20.08 20.38 9.90
CA ASN A 181 21.22 20.74 10.75
C ASN A 181 21.94 19.52 11.34
N PHE A 182 21.24 18.45 11.69
CA PHE A 182 21.90 17.20 12.09
C PHE A 182 22.63 16.53 10.92
N ASP A 183 22.02 16.50 9.74
CA ASP A 183 22.59 15.91 8.53
C ASP A 183 23.88 16.64 8.10
N ARG A 184 23.91 17.97 8.22
CA ARG A 184 25.10 18.80 7.94
C ARG A 184 26.09 18.88 9.09
N ALA A 185 25.79 18.33 10.27
CA ALA A 185 26.70 18.42 11.40
C ALA A 185 27.94 17.52 11.22
N TRP A 186 27.86 16.51 10.36
CA TRP A 186 28.92 15.53 10.18
C TRP A 186 29.10 15.14 8.73
N ASP A 187 30.35 15.10 8.27
CA ASP A 187 30.75 14.38 7.06
C ASP A 187 31.50 13.09 7.45
N TYR A 188 31.13 11.98 6.82
CA TYR A 188 31.80 10.69 7.01
C TYR A 188 32.46 10.22 5.71
N ASP A 189 33.77 10.01 5.76
CA ASP A 189 34.58 9.56 4.64
C ASP A 189 35.40 8.31 5.01
N PRO A 190 35.04 7.12 4.49
CA PRO A 190 35.82 5.90 4.63
C PRO A 190 36.85 5.73 3.50
N ASP A 191 38.12 5.60 3.87
CA ASP A 191 39.21 5.27 2.95
C ASP A 191 39.61 3.79 3.12
N HIS A 192 39.14 2.94 2.20
CA HIS A 192 39.42 1.50 2.19
C HIS A 192 40.81 1.21 1.63
N LYS A 193 41.64 0.52 2.41
CA LYS A 193 42.98 0.11 2.00
C LYS A 193 43.02 -1.37 1.69
N TYR A 194 43.65 -1.67 0.55
CA TYR A 194 43.92 -3.02 0.07
C TYR A 194 45.42 -3.26 0.04
N LYS A 195 45.83 -4.51 0.15
CA LYS A 195 47.21 -4.95 -0.05
C LYS A 195 47.22 -6.11 -1.03
N THR A 196 48.24 -6.20 -1.85
CA THR A 196 48.45 -7.34 -2.72
C THR A 196 49.04 -8.49 -1.90
N GLU A 197 48.40 -9.65 -1.91
CA GLU A 197 48.94 -10.89 -1.37
C GLU A 197 49.28 -11.85 -2.51
N VAL A 198 50.39 -12.56 -2.37
CA VAL A 198 50.73 -13.68 -3.25
C VAL A 198 50.11 -14.93 -2.65
N ARG A 199 49.29 -15.63 -3.41
CA ARG A 199 48.64 -16.89 -3.01
C ARG A 199 48.95 -18.00 -3.99
N THR A 200 48.79 -19.22 -3.51
CA THR A 200 48.91 -20.43 -4.31
C THR A 200 47.56 -21.11 -4.38
N ARG A 201 47.14 -21.49 -5.59
CA ARG A 201 46.03 -22.43 -5.77
C ARG A 201 46.55 -23.69 -6.43
N THR A 202 46.09 -24.83 -5.95
CA THR A 202 46.37 -26.13 -6.56
C THR A 202 45.32 -26.41 -7.63
N GLY A 203 45.78 -26.66 -8.85
CA GLY A 203 44.98 -27.12 -9.98
C GLY A 203 45.40 -28.52 -10.40
N ILE A 204 44.72 -29.05 -11.40
CA ILE A 204 45.13 -30.27 -12.11
C ILE A 204 45.28 -29.86 -13.58
N ASP A 205 46.42 -30.19 -14.20
CA ASP A 205 46.64 -29.92 -15.62
C ASP A 205 45.81 -30.85 -16.52
N MET A 206 45.91 -30.67 -17.83
CA MET A 206 45.15 -31.49 -18.80
C MET A 206 45.56 -32.97 -18.79
N ASP A 207 46.68 -33.31 -18.14
CA ASP A 207 47.25 -34.65 -18.05
C ASP A 207 46.98 -35.31 -16.68
N GLY A 208 46.25 -34.64 -15.78
CA GLY A 208 45.87 -35.19 -14.48
C GLY A 208 46.90 -34.97 -13.36
N ASN A 209 47.95 -34.18 -13.59
CA ASN A 209 48.98 -33.91 -12.58
C ASN A 209 48.64 -32.68 -11.74
N PRO A 210 48.92 -32.70 -10.42
CA PRO A 210 48.71 -31.53 -9.56
C PRO A 210 49.68 -30.42 -9.93
N THR A 211 49.14 -29.25 -10.26
CA THR A 211 49.90 -28.02 -10.54
C THR A 211 49.69 -27.01 -9.42
N VAL A 212 50.72 -26.23 -9.10
CA VAL A 212 50.63 -25.11 -8.16
C VAL A 212 50.75 -23.83 -8.96
N GLU A 213 49.66 -23.07 -9.03
CA GLU A 213 49.65 -21.76 -9.66
C GLU A 213 49.84 -20.69 -8.59
N ILE A 214 50.90 -19.90 -8.73
CA ILE A 214 51.12 -18.70 -7.93
C ILE A 214 50.40 -17.55 -8.61
N TYR A 215 49.49 -16.90 -7.89
CA TYR A 215 48.78 -15.73 -8.38
C TYR A 215 48.77 -14.63 -7.32
N THR A 216 48.54 -13.39 -7.74
CA THR A 216 48.37 -12.25 -6.84
C THR A 216 46.89 -11.90 -6.73
N GLU A 217 46.44 -11.60 -5.51
CA GLU A 217 45.11 -11.05 -5.28
C GLU A 217 45.17 -9.82 -4.38
N GLU A 218 44.29 -8.85 -4.65
CA GLU A 218 44.10 -7.71 -3.76
C GLU A 218 43.21 -8.12 -2.59
N VAL A 219 43.79 -8.13 -1.40
CA VAL A 219 43.10 -8.49 -0.17
C VAL A 219 42.85 -7.23 0.64
N TYR A 220 41.63 -7.11 1.15
CA TYR A 220 41.26 -6.02 2.05
C TYR A 220 42.18 -5.99 3.28
N SER A 221 42.77 -4.83 3.56
CA SER A 221 43.69 -4.64 4.69
C SER A 221 42.99 -3.98 5.86
N HIS A 222 42.46 -2.78 5.66
CA HIS A 222 41.80 -1.99 6.70
C HIS A 222 41.01 -0.83 6.10
N THR A 223 40.35 -0.05 6.94
CA THR A 223 39.69 1.20 6.57
C THR A 223 40.12 2.30 7.52
N ILE A 224 40.44 3.46 6.95
CA ILE A 224 40.66 4.69 7.70
C ILE A 224 39.33 5.43 7.70
N HIS A 225 38.72 5.59 8.87
CA HIS A 225 37.47 6.32 9.02
C HIS A 225 37.78 7.77 9.39
N THR A 226 37.27 8.71 8.61
CA THR A 226 37.34 10.14 8.90
C THR A 226 35.93 10.67 9.17
N TYR A 227 35.75 11.33 10.32
CA TYR A 227 34.51 12.02 10.68
C TYR A 227 34.83 13.49 10.93
N ASP A 228 34.29 14.36 10.09
CA ASP A 228 34.46 15.81 10.17
C ASP A 228 33.21 16.44 10.80
N TYR A 229 33.40 17.18 11.90
CA TYR A 229 32.32 17.81 12.64
C TYR A 229 32.21 19.30 12.31
N HIS A 230 31.02 19.71 11.89
CA HIS A 230 30.67 21.10 11.61
C HIS A 230 29.93 21.72 12.80
N GLN A 231 30.69 22.35 13.69
CA GLN A 231 30.18 22.88 14.96
C GLN A 231 28.99 23.83 14.82
N GLU A 232 28.97 24.66 13.77
CA GLU A 232 27.86 25.58 13.49
C GLU A 232 26.52 24.83 13.36
N TYR A 233 26.49 23.79 12.53
CA TYR A 233 25.30 22.98 12.29
C TYR A 233 24.92 22.15 13.52
N GLY A 234 25.92 21.57 14.21
CA GLY A 234 25.69 20.85 15.47
C GLY A 234 25.04 21.71 16.56
N ASN A 235 25.47 22.97 16.68
CA ASN A 235 24.88 23.93 17.61
C ASN A 235 23.46 24.35 17.21
N LYS A 236 23.22 24.64 15.93
CA LYS A 236 21.88 24.93 15.41
C LYS A 236 20.92 23.76 15.63
N ALA A 237 21.36 22.53 15.38
CA ALA A 237 20.58 21.32 15.62
C ALA A 237 20.20 21.17 17.10
N SER A 238 21.17 21.34 18.01
CA SER A 238 20.95 21.30 19.47
C SER A 238 19.93 22.36 19.92
N TYR A 239 20.11 23.62 19.52
CA TYR A 239 19.20 24.71 19.88
C TYR A 239 17.77 24.45 19.38
N GLN A 240 17.62 24.10 18.09
CA GLN A 240 16.31 23.90 17.47
C GLN A 240 15.59 22.67 18.02
N LEU A 241 16.29 21.55 18.19
CA LEU A 241 15.68 20.35 18.76
C LEU A 241 15.25 20.60 20.21
N THR A 242 16.11 21.22 21.02
CA THR A 242 15.79 21.55 22.44
C THR A 242 14.58 22.47 22.54
N ALA A 243 14.54 23.53 21.72
CA ALA A 243 13.39 24.43 21.68
C ALA A 243 12.09 23.71 21.25
N LEU A 244 12.19 22.82 20.27
CA LEU A 244 11.04 22.05 19.78
C LEU A 244 10.49 21.09 20.84
N VAL A 245 11.35 20.28 21.47
CA VAL A 245 10.93 19.29 22.47
C VAL A 245 10.49 19.95 23.78
N SER A 246 11.04 21.11 24.13
CA SER A 246 10.60 21.89 25.30
C SER A 246 9.18 22.42 25.11
N LYS A 247 8.82 22.83 23.89
CA LYS A 247 7.48 23.31 23.56
C LYS A 247 6.46 22.17 23.46
N TYR A 248 6.89 20.98 23.03
CA TYR A 248 6.05 19.80 22.86
C TYR A 248 6.61 18.59 23.61
N PRO A 249 6.64 18.61 24.96
CA PRO A 249 7.29 17.56 25.75
C PRO A 249 6.59 16.21 25.62
N VAL A 250 5.29 16.21 25.25
CA VAL A 250 4.51 15.00 25.00
C VAL A 250 3.70 15.19 23.73
N LEU A 251 3.87 14.27 22.76
CA LEU A 251 3.00 14.14 21.60
C LEU A 251 2.04 12.97 21.82
N LYS A 252 0.77 13.28 22.10
CA LYS A 252 -0.28 12.27 22.28
C LYS A 252 -1.59 12.74 21.68
N LEU A 253 -2.41 11.79 21.23
CA LEU A 253 -3.80 12.07 20.91
C LEU A 253 -4.55 12.49 22.18
N LYS A 254 -5.31 13.58 22.11
CA LYS A 254 -6.10 14.09 23.25
C LYS A 254 -7.21 13.14 23.68
N LYS A 255 -7.79 12.42 22.71
CA LYS A 255 -8.85 11.42 22.91
C LYS A 255 -8.51 10.16 22.13
N GLY A 256 -8.73 8.99 22.75
CA GLY A 256 -8.53 7.69 22.09
C GLY A 256 -9.58 7.39 21.02
N LEU A 257 -9.28 6.42 20.17
CA LEU A 257 -10.21 5.96 19.13
C LEU A 257 -11.26 5.00 19.72
N MET A 258 -12.53 5.36 19.62
CA MET A 258 -13.66 4.56 20.08
C MET A 258 -13.98 3.43 19.09
N ILE A 259 -14.60 2.35 19.58
CA ILE A 259 -15.20 1.29 18.75
C ILE A 259 -16.64 1.12 19.20
N ALA A 260 -17.51 0.73 18.28
CA ALA A 260 -18.85 0.27 18.57
C ALA A 260 -18.87 -0.93 19.53
N SER A 261 -19.84 -0.92 20.43
CA SER A 261 -20.17 -2.02 21.33
C SER A 261 -20.76 -3.22 20.59
N GLU A 262 -21.42 -3.00 19.45
CA GLU A 262 -22.15 -4.00 18.67
C GLU A 262 -22.15 -3.66 17.18
N THR A 263 -22.43 -4.66 16.34
CA THR A 263 -22.59 -4.48 14.89
C THR A 263 -24.07 -4.67 14.52
N HIS A 264 -24.66 -3.72 13.79
CA HIS A 264 -26.05 -3.81 13.35
C HIS A 264 -26.27 -4.86 12.25
N GLU A 265 -27.53 -5.24 12.04
CA GLU A 265 -27.91 -6.26 11.06
C GLU A 265 -27.48 -5.90 9.64
N GLU A 266 -27.58 -4.63 9.23
CA GLU A 266 -27.13 -4.19 7.91
C GLU A 266 -25.61 -4.37 7.74
N GLY A 267 -24.84 -4.03 8.78
CA GLY A 267 -23.40 -4.21 8.83
C GLY A 267 -22.98 -5.68 8.80
N ARG A 268 -23.68 -6.53 9.54
CA ARG A 268 -23.49 -7.99 9.53
C ARG A 268 -23.77 -8.57 8.15
N ARG A 269 -24.91 -8.23 7.55
CA ARG A 269 -25.29 -8.69 6.21
C ARG A 269 -24.25 -8.31 5.17
N ALA A 270 -23.83 -7.04 5.14
CA ALA A 270 -22.81 -6.57 4.20
C ALA A 270 -21.45 -7.28 4.40
N ALA A 271 -21.08 -7.53 5.65
CA ALA A 271 -19.85 -8.24 5.98
C ALA A 271 -19.89 -9.72 5.55
N ALA A 272 -21.02 -10.40 5.74
CA ALA A 272 -21.21 -11.78 5.30
C ALA A 272 -21.23 -11.90 3.77
N GLU A 273 -22.03 -11.07 3.10
CA GLU A 273 -22.21 -11.13 1.64
C GLU A 273 -20.94 -10.80 0.86
N SER A 274 -20.11 -9.88 1.36
CA SER A 274 -18.82 -9.55 0.74
C SER A 274 -17.76 -10.64 0.91
N ARG A 275 -17.93 -11.58 1.86
CA ARG A 275 -16.94 -12.61 2.22
C ARG A 275 -17.30 -14.03 1.81
N ARG A 276 -18.42 -14.27 1.12
CA ARG A 276 -18.91 -15.50 0.42
C ARG A 276 -18.32 -16.88 0.77
N LYS A 277 -16.99 -17.05 0.73
CA LYS A 277 -16.28 -18.30 1.07
C LYS A 277 -16.03 -18.50 2.57
N LYS A 278 -15.98 -17.42 3.35
CA LYS A 278 -15.71 -17.45 4.80
C LYS A 278 -16.50 -16.33 5.46
N SER A 279 -17.82 -16.51 5.53
CA SER A 279 -18.70 -15.60 6.24
C SER A 279 -18.36 -15.59 7.73
N PRO A 280 -18.47 -14.45 8.42
CA PRO A 280 -18.33 -14.42 9.87
C PRO A 280 -19.48 -15.20 10.52
N GLU A 281 -19.16 -16.00 11.54
CA GLU A 281 -20.10 -16.88 12.23
C GLU A 281 -20.44 -16.36 13.63
N THR A 282 -19.59 -15.50 14.21
CA THR A 282 -19.76 -15.00 15.58
C THR A 282 -19.86 -13.48 15.65
N GLU A 283 -20.52 -12.96 16.69
CA GLU A 283 -20.61 -11.51 16.91
C GLU A 283 -19.23 -10.86 17.08
N GLU A 284 -18.29 -11.56 17.72
CA GLU A 284 -16.94 -11.04 17.90
C GLU A 284 -16.21 -10.91 16.55
N GLU A 285 -16.45 -11.80 15.58
CA GLU A 285 -15.90 -11.64 14.23
C GLU A 285 -16.52 -10.46 13.49
N TYR A 286 -17.83 -10.23 13.63
CA TYR A 286 -18.50 -9.06 13.06
C TYR A 286 -17.98 -7.76 13.68
N ARG A 287 -17.79 -7.72 14.99
CA ARG A 287 -17.20 -6.57 15.68
C ARG A 287 -15.74 -6.35 15.30
N MET A 288 -14.97 -7.42 15.15
CA MET A 288 -13.60 -7.35 14.68
C MET A 288 -13.56 -6.71 13.28
N ILE A 289 -14.41 -7.17 12.37
CA ILE A 289 -14.56 -6.61 11.02
C ILE A 289 -14.94 -5.13 11.06
N ALA A 290 -15.96 -4.77 11.85
CA ALA A 290 -16.40 -3.39 12.02
C ALA A 290 -15.31 -2.49 12.65
N SER A 291 -14.36 -3.07 13.39
CA SER A 291 -13.27 -2.35 14.04
C SER A 291 -11.97 -2.26 13.22
N ILE A 292 -11.91 -2.86 12.04
CA ILE A 292 -10.69 -2.90 11.22
C ILE A 292 -10.22 -1.50 10.85
N TRP A 293 -11.13 -0.56 10.58
CA TRP A 293 -10.78 0.83 10.29
C TRP A 293 -9.93 1.45 11.41
N ARG A 294 -10.21 1.09 12.68
CA ARG A 294 -9.49 1.64 13.83
C ARG A 294 -8.05 1.12 13.89
N LYS A 295 -7.90 -0.21 13.92
CA LYS A 295 -6.59 -0.87 14.04
C LYS A 295 -5.76 -0.67 12.78
N GLY A 296 -6.41 -0.63 11.62
CA GLY A 296 -5.79 -0.48 10.32
C GLY A 296 -5.51 0.96 9.90
N SER A 297 -6.01 1.96 10.65
CA SER A 297 -5.83 3.36 10.29
C SER A 297 -4.36 3.77 10.29
N THR A 298 -3.95 4.45 9.22
CA THR A 298 -2.62 5.07 9.09
C THR A 298 -2.35 6.02 10.25
N LEU A 299 -3.39 6.72 10.73
CA LEU A 299 -3.28 7.57 11.91
C LEU A 299 -2.90 6.82 13.18
N LYS A 300 -3.58 5.71 13.49
CA LYS A 300 -3.26 4.92 14.69
C LYS A 300 -1.84 4.34 14.60
N ILE A 301 -1.49 3.80 13.44
CA ILE A 301 -0.17 3.21 13.19
C ILE A 301 0.93 4.26 13.34
N ALA A 302 0.76 5.43 12.74
CA ALA A 302 1.73 6.51 12.84
C ALA A 302 1.89 7.00 14.28
N VAL A 303 0.79 7.18 15.02
CA VAL A 303 0.83 7.55 16.44
C VAL A 303 1.55 6.46 17.26
N ASP A 304 1.27 5.19 17.02
CA ASP A 304 1.95 4.08 17.69
C ASP A 304 3.44 4.03 17.40
N ASN A 305 3.86 4.41 16.19
CA ASN A 305 5.27 4.51 15.82
C ASN A 305 5.95 5.76 16.43
N ILE A 306 5.22 6.87 16.59
CA ILE A 306 5.75 8.11 17.17
C ILE A 306 5.90 7.98 18.69
N ASN A 307 4.94 7.36 19.39
CA ASN A 307 4.92 7.26 20.84
C ASN A 307 6.21 6.73 21.49
N PRO A 308 6.88 5.67 20.98
CA PRO A 308 8.15 5.21 21.54
C PRO A 308 9.35 6.08 21.11
N VAL A 309 9.28 6.74 19.94
CA VAL A 309 10.41 7.50 19.37
C VAL A 309 10.48 8.92 19.91
N TRP A 310 9.33 9.57 20.13
CA TRP A 310 9.29 10.96 20.59
C TRP A 310 9.99 11.16 21.94
N PRO A 311 9.76 10.35 22.99
CA PRO A 311 10.50 10.47 24.24
C PRO A 311 12.00 10.22 24.10
N VAL A 312 12.42 9.41 23.13
CA VAL A 312 13.84 9.20 22.80
C VAL A 312 14.43 10.47 22.19
N LEU A 313 13.71 11.17 21.31
CA LEU A 313 14.11 12.48 20.80
C LEU A 313 14.20 13.54 21.90
N VAL A 314 13.25 13.55 22.85
CA VAL A 314 13.30 14.47 24.00
C VAL A 314 14.60 14.26 24.79
N ARG A 315 14.90 13.02 25.20
CA ARG A 315 16.17 12.71 25.88
C ARG A 315 17.39 12.92 24.97
N GLY A 316 17.21 12.70 23.68
CA GLY A 316 18.22 12.90 22.64
C GLY A 316 18.67 14.35 22.52
N ALA A 317 17.76 15.31 22.76
CA ALA A 317 18.07 16.73 22.80
C ALA A 317 19.06 17.08 23.93
N ASP A 318 18.80 16.55 25.14
CA ASP A 318 19.67 16.73 26.30
C ASP A 318 21.02 16.03 26.09
N ASN A 319 20.98 14.78 25.62
CA ASN A 319 22.17 14.00 25.33
C ASN A 319 23.06 14.72 24.31
N TRP A 320 22.50 15.17 23.18
CA TRP A 320 23.28 15.90 22.17
C TRP A 320 23.86 17.19 22.72
N SER A 321 23.08 17.96 23.48
CA SER A 321 23.54 19.19 24.11
C SER A 321 24.70 18.96 25.08
N SER A 322 24.75 17.81 25.76
CA SER A 322 25.82 17.45 26.68
C SER A 322 27.11 16.94 26.01
N VAL A 323 27.03 16.39 24.79
CA VAL A 323 28.17 15.73 24.12
C VAL A 323 28.77 16.51 22.96
N LYS A 324 28.02 17.44 22.35
CA LYS A 324 28.47 18.16 21.14
C LYS A 324 29.80 18.91 21.31
N ASP A 325 30.07 19.44 22.50
CA ASP A 325 31.30 20.20 22.80
C ASP A 325 32.49 19.29 23.12
N ASN A 326 32.25 17.98 23.32
CA ASN A 326 33.32 17.03 23.56
C ASN A 326 34.11 16.73 22.28
N VAL A 327 33.53 16.96 21.09
CA VAL A 327 34.27 16.79 19.83
C VAL A 327 35.52 17.67 19.80
N TRP A 328 35.38 18.95 20.14
CA TRP A 328 36.50 19.88 20.21
C TRP A 328 37.58 19.39 21.18
N LYS A 329 37.16 18.96 22.39
CA LYS A 329 38.06 18.47 23.45
C LYS A 329 38.78 17.18 23.04
N ASN A 330 38.04 16.20 22.53
CA ASN A 330 38.55 14.88 22.17
C ASN A 330 39.44 14.90 20.93
N THR A 331 39.31 15.94 20.09
CA THR A 331 40.08 16.07 18.84
C THR A 331 41.17 17.15 18.93
N ASN A 332 41.46 17.67 20.13
CA ASN A 332 42.43 18.75 20.36
C ASN A 332 42.22 19.96 19.42
N GLY A 333 40.95 20.37 19.25
CA GLY A 333 40.57 21.51 18.45
C GLY A 333 40.49 21.28 16.93
N LYS A 334 40.62 20.04 16.46
CA LYS A 334 40.58 19.73 15.02
C LYS A 334 39.18 19.48 14.47
N ASN A 335 38.19 19.27 15.33
CA ASN A 335 36.82 18.87 14.96
C ASN A 335 36.77 17.66 14.01
N ARG A 336 37.75 16.75 14.15
CA ARG A 336 37.94 15.61 13.25
C ARG A 336 38.36 14.38 14.02
N TYR A 337 37.62 13.28 13.87
CA TYR A 337 38.07 11.96 14.29
C TYR A 337 38.67 11.24 13.08
N ARG A 338 39.88 10.68 13.26
CA ARG A 338 40.52 9.84 12.24
C ARG A 338 41.17 8.64 12.90
N TYR A 339 40.71 7.44 12.56
CA TYR A 339 41.27 6.20 13.08
C TYR A 339 41.10 5.03 12.11
N ARG A 340 41.94 4.00 12.30
CA ARG A 340 41.98 2.80 11.48
C ARG A 340 41.18 1.68 12.14
N THR A 341 40.42 0.92 11.35
CA THR A 341 39.87 -0.36 11.78
C THR A 341 40.03 -1.45 10.72
N ASN A 342 39.97 -2.72 11.13
CA ASN A 342 39.98 -3.86 10.21
C ASN A 342 38.57 -4.19 9.67
N ARG A 343 37.62 -3.26 9.76
CA ARG A 343 36.24 -3.42 9.27
C ARG A 343 35.91 -2.31 8.29
N ARG A 344 35.16 -2.65 7.23
CA ARG A 344 34.70 -1.66 6.24
C ARG A 344 33.70 -0.66 6.82
N SER A 345 32.95 -1.07 7.84
CA SER A 345 32.00 -0.23 8.57
C SER A 345 32.43 -0.03 10.02
N ASN A 346 32.16 1.16 10.53
CA ASN A 346 32.36 1.51 11.93
C ASN A 346 31.21 2.41 12.39
N PRO A 347 30.72 2.25 13.64
CA PRO A 347 29.63 3.09 14.15
C PRO A 347 30.02 4.55 14.37
N GLY A 348 31.31 4.89 14.36
CA GLY A 348 31.81 6.25 14.57
C GLY A 348 32.06 6.59 16.03
N PRO A 349 32.55 7.81 16.31
CA PRO A 349 32.66 8.33 17.67
C PRO A 349 31.28 8.49 18.33
N LYS A 350 31.25 8.56 19.67
CA LYS A 350 30.00 8.63 20.43
C LYS A 350 29.12 9.81 20.03
N GLU A 351 29.74 10.96 19.79
CA GLU A 351 29.06 12.21 19.41
C GLU A 351 28.37 12.07 18.05
N TYR A 352 29.02 11.43 17.08
CA TYR A 352 28.44 11.08 15.78
C TYR A 352 27.25 10.14 15.95
N GLN A 353 27.38 9.08 16.75
CA GLN A 353 26.30 8.12 17.00
C GLN A 353 25.06 8.78 17.62
N VAL A 354 25.25 9.73 18.56
CA VAL A 354 24.15 10.48 19.17
C VAL A 354 23.47 11.39 18.14
N ALA A 355 24.24 12.10 17.33
CA ALA A 355 23.70 12.96 16.26
C ALA A 355 22.91 12.15 15.23
N GLU A 356 23.46 11.02 14.77
CA GLU A 356 22.82 10.13 13.79
C GLU A 356 21.54 9.50 14.35
N THR A 357 21.56 9.08 15.62
CA THR A 357 20.35 8.55 16.29
C THR A 357 19.24 9.60 16.34
N ASN A 358 19.59 10.85 16.68
CA ASN A 358 18.62 11.96 16.69
C ASN A 358 18.10 12.29 15.29
N LEU A 359 18.98 12.28 14.28
CA LEU A 359 18.62 12.49 12.88
C LEU A 359 17.60 11.46 12.40
N GLN A 360 17.88 10.17 12.62
CA GLN A 360 17.00 9.07 12.20
C GLN A 360 15.66 9.10 12.93
N ASN A 361 15.67 9.33 14.25
CA ASN A 361 14.42 9.47 15.00
C ASN A 361 13.60 10.68 14.53
N ALA A 362 14.25 11.82 14.25
CA ALA A 362 13.58 13.02 13.73
C ALA A 362 12.95 12.76 12.35
N ARG A 363 13.68 12.10 11.44
CA ARG A 363 13.17 11.66 10.13
C ARG A 363 11.97 10.73 10.28
N GLN A 364 12.07 9.73 11.16
CA GLN A 364 10.99 8.78 11.42
C GLN A 364 9.73 9.46 11.96
N VAL A 365 9.86 10.37 12.94
CA VAL A 365 8.71 11.12 13.47
C VAL A 365 8.08 11.98 12.37
N LYS A 366 8.88 12.72 11.60
CA LYS A 366 8.38 13.55 10.49
C LYS A 366 7.62 12.70 9.47
N GLN A 367 8.21 11.59 9.02
CA GLN A 367 7.60 10.69 8.04
C GLN A 367 6.25 10.14 8.52
N ASN A 368 6.17 9.68 9.77
CA ASN A 368 4.91 9.18 10.33
C ASN A 368 3.85 10.29 10.39
N ILE A 369 4.22 11.52 10.79
CA ILE A 369 3.27 12.65 10.82
C ILE A 369 2.82 13.03 9.40
N ASP A 370 3.73 13.07 8.44
CA ASP A 370 3.38 13.36 7.03
C ASP A 370 2.39 12.34 6.48
N GLN A 371 2.60 11.05 6.73
CA GLN A 371 1.68 9.98 6.32
C GLN A 371 0.27 10.17 6.89
N MET A 372 0.16 10.60 8.17
CA MET A 372 -1.14 10.94 8.77
C MET A 372 -1.84 12.06 8.01
N PHE A 373 -1.13 13.16 7.75
CA PHE A 373 -1.71 14.34 7.10
C PHE A 373 -1.98 14.13 5.62
N GLN A 374 -1.20 13.29 4.92
CA GLN A 374 -1.43 12.96 3.52
C GLN A 374 -2.83 12.37 3.33
N GLY A 375 -3.22 11.38 4.13
CA GLY A 375 -4.55 10.76 4.03
C GLY A 375 -5.68 11.74 4.34
N ILE A 376 -5.54 12.56 5.39
CA ILE A 376 -6.57 13.54 5.79
C ILE A 376 -6.71 14.65 4.72
N ASN A 377 -5.60 15.16 4.20
CA ASN A 377 -5.62 16.18 3.15
C ASN A 377 -6.17 15.63 1.84
N TYR A 378 -5.86 14.38 1.49
CA TYR A 378 -6.41 13.72 0.32
C TYR A 378 -7.93 13.58 0.40
N VAL A 379 -8.48 13.17 1.55
CA VAL A 379 -9.94 13.15 1.78
C VAL A 379 -10.53 14.55 1.57
N LYS A 380 -9.94 15.57 2.19
CA LYS A 380 -10.40 16.96 2.08
C LYS A 380 -10.47 17.44 0.62
N THR A 381 -9.49 17.11 -0.20
CA THR A 381 -9.41 17.59 -1.58
C THR A 381 -10.23 16.75 -2.55
N GLN A 382 -10.32 15.44 -2.34
CA GLN A 382 -10.90 14.52 -3.31
C GLN A 382 -12.38 14.23 -3.10
N ILE A 383 -12.94 14.44 -1.89
CA ILE A 383 -14.38 14.23 -1.65
C ILE A 383 -15.26 15.08 -2.57
N PRO A 384 -15.04 16.40 -2.75
CA PRO A 384 -15.84 17.20 -3.68
C PRO A 384 -15.76 16.71 -5.13
N LEU A 385 -14.57 16.27 -5.56
CA LEU A 385 -14.38 15.72 -6.90
C LEU A 385 -15.13 14.39 -7.08
N LEU A 386 -15.08 13.52 -6.07
CA LEU A 386 -15.83 12.26 -6.07
C LEU A 386 -17.34 12.50 -6.08
N GLU A 387 -17.84 13.45 -5.30
CA GLU A 387 -19.25 13.83 -5.32
C GLU A 387 -19.68 14.24 -6.73
N GLN A 388 -18.90 15.12 -7.38
CA GLN A 388 -19.17 15.56 -8.75
C GLN A 388 -19.21 14.37 -9.72
N LYS A 389 -18.22 13.47 -9.68
CA LYS A 389 -18.17 12.29 -10.57
C LYS A 389 -19.32 11.32 -10.32
N ILE A 390 -19.72 11.12 -9.07
CA ILE A 390 -20.86 10.28 -8.71
C ILE A 390 -22.16 10.87 -9.25
N LYS A 391 -22.36 12.20 -9.16
CA LYS A 391 -23.50 12.88 -9.77
C LYS A 391 -23.47 12.73 -11.29
N GLU A 392 -22.33 12.96 -11.91
CA GLU A 392 -22.17 12.87 -13.37
C GLU A 392 -22.50 11.46 -13.91
N ILE A 393 -22.06 10.39 -13.24
CA ILE A 393 -22.41 9.03 -13.70
C ILE A 393 -23.90 8.71 -13.50
N ILE A 394 -24.53 9.24 -12.45
CA ILE A 394 -25.97 9.14 -12.22
C ILE A 394 -26.73 9.85 -13.35
N ASP A 395 -26.30 11.07 -13.68
CA ASP A 395 -26.92 11.91 -14.71
C ASP A 395 -26.82 11.26 -16.11
N ILE A 396 -25.74 10.53 -16.38
CA ILE A 396 -25.55 9.77 -17.64
C ILE A 396 -26.38 8.49 -17.67
N GLU A 397 -26.27 7.65 -16.63
CA GLU A 397 -26.77 6.26 -16.68
C GLU A 397 -28.19 6.09 -16.12
N VAL A 398 -28.58 6.89 -15.13
CA VAL A 398 -29.87 6.77 -14.43
C VAL A 398 -30.84 7.82 -14.96
N GLU A 399 -30.48 9.10 -14.88
CA GLU A 399 -31.38 10.20 -15.27
C GLU A 399 -31.33 10.48 -16.78
N ARG A 400 -30.25 10.08 -17.45
CA ARG A 400 -30.02 10.23 -18.90
C ARG A 400 -30.17 11.67 -19.40
N VAL A 401 -29.79 12.63 -18.56
CA VAL A 401 -29.88 14.06 -18.86
C VAL A 401 -28.64 14.59 -19.60
N ILE A 402 -27.52 13.88 -19.52
CA ILE A 402 -26.26 14.22 -20.21
C ILE A 402 -25.64 12.99 -20.90
N GLN A 403 -24.74 13.22 -21.86
CA GLN A 403 -23.95 12.16 -22.51
C GLN A 403 -22.51 12.17 -21.96
N GLY A 404 -21.90 10.99 -21.81
CA GLY A 404 -20.52 10.88 -21.35
C GLY A 404 -19.96 9.45 -21.34
N ASP A 405 -18.71 9.31 -20.93
CA ASP A 405 -18.01 8.02 -20.82
C ASP A 405 -18.16 7.44 -19.40
N SER A 406 -19.23 6.67 -19.20
CA SER A 406 -19.55 6.03 -17.92
C SER A 406 -18.49 5.03 -17.46
N LYS A 407 -17.75 4.41 -18.39
CA LYS A 407 -16.66 3.49 -18.04
C LYS A 407 -15.54 4.28 -17.37
N LYS A 408 -15.08 5.35 -18.03
CA LYS A 408 -14.03 6.20 -17.48
C LYS A 408 -14.42 6.81 -16.14
N LEU A 409 -15.65 7.32 -16.01
CA LEU A 409 -16.13 7.88 -14.74
C LEU A 409 -16.18 6.83 -13.63
N THR A 410 -16.63 5.62 -13.93
CA THR A 410 -16.61 4.50 -12.97
C THR A 410 -15.19 4.18 -12.52
N ASP A 411 -14.26 4.04 -13.46
CA ASP A 411 -12.86 3.73 -13.19
C ASP A 411 -12.23 4.82 -12.30
N ASP A 412 -12.51 6.10 -12.59
CA ASP A 412 -12.09 7.24 -11.79
C ASP A 412 -12.66 7.20 -10.37
N ILE A 413 -13.98 6.98 -10.21
CA ILE A 413 -14.64 6.91 -8.89
C ILE A 413 -14.02 5.82 -8.03
N ILE A 414 -13.87 4.61 -8.58
CA ILE A 414 -13.31 3.47 -7.85
C ILE A 414 -11.83 3.71 -7.54
N SER A 415 -11.07 4.28 -8.47
CA SER A 415 -9.64 4.57 -8.27
C SER A 415 -9.42 5.58 -7.14
N ILE A 416 -10.10 6.73 -7.20
CA ILE A 416 -9.96 7.79 -6.19
C ILE A 416 -10.47 7.30 -4.82
N ALA A 417 -11.59 6.58 -4.78
CA ALA A 417 -12.11 6.03 -3.52
C ALA A 417 -11.15 4.99 -2.90
N ARG A 418 -10.52 4.12 -3.72
CA ARG A 418 -9.50 3.17 -3.25
C ARG A 418 -8.26 3.88 -2.73
N GLU A 419 -7.73 4.86 -3.47
CA GLU A 419 -6.55 5.62 -3.03
C GLU A 419 -6.84 6.35 -1.71
N MET A 420 -8.02 6.96 -1.58
CA MET A 420 -8.48 7.58 -0.34
C MET A 420 -8.49 6.59 0.83
N TYR A 421 -9.01 5.38 0.59
CA TYR A 421 -9.03 4.32 1.60
C TYR A 421 -7.62 3.82 1.95
N GLU A 422 -6.77 3.53 0.96
CA GLU A 422 -5.41 3.01 1.19
C GLU A 422 -4.52 4.01 1.94
N LEU A 423 -4.65 5.31 1.65
CA LEU A 423 -3.91 6.36 2.37
C LEU A 423 -4.35 6.48 3.84
N ASN A 424 -5.64 6.25 4.14
CA ASN A 424 -6.17 6.36 5.51
C ASN A 424 -6.14 5.04 6.29
N PHE A 425 -6.06 3.89 5.62
CA PHE A 425 -6.13 2.55 6.21
C PHE A 425 -5.06 1.61 5.66
N SER A 426 -3.77 1.94 5.89
CA SER A 426 -2.64 1.13 5.40
C SER A 426 -2.61 -0.34 5.86
N LYS A 427 -3.29 -0.68 6.97
CA LYS A 427 -3.52 -2.07 7.40
C LYS A 427 -5.03 -2.41 7.49
N GLY A 428 -5.85 -1.77 6.67
CA GLY A 428 -7.28 -2.08 6.51
C GLY A 428 -7.52 -3.31 5.63
N PHE A 429 -8.76 -3.47 5.14
CA PHE A 429 -9.08 -4.46 4.11
C PHE A 429 -8.19 -4.35 2.86
N ASP A 430 -7.91 -5.49 2.24
CA ASP A 430 -7.31 -5.56 0.91
C ASP A 430 -8.36 -5.17 -0.14
N VAL A 431 -8.35 -3.90 -0.52
CA VAL A 431 -9.31 -3.29 -1.45
C VAL A 431 -8.86 -3.35 -2.91
N LYS A 432 -7.69 -3.95 -3.18
CA LYS A 432 -7.15 -4.07 -4.53
C LYS A 432 -8.02 -5.03 -5.35
N GLY A 433 -8.54 -4.52 -6.47
CA GLY A 433 -9.34 -5.28 -7.42
C GLY A 433 -8.49 -6.27 -8.23
N PHE A 434 -8.56 -6.16 -9.56
CA PHE A 434 -7.82 -7.02 -10.49
C PHE A 434 -6.30 -6.74 -10.43
N ARG A 435 -5.49 -7.77 -10.16
CA ARG A 435 -4.02 -7.66 -10.11
C ARG A 435 -3.40 -8.32 -11.35
N ALA A 436 -3.12 -7.52 -12.37
CA ALA A 436 -2.52 -8.01 -13.62
C ALA A 436 -1.20 -8.78 -13.40
N GLY A 437 -0.37 -8.35 -12.44
CA GLY A 437 0.88 -9.04 -12.11
C GLY A 437 0.69 -10.48 -11.61
N MET A 438 -0.42 -10.78 -10.93
CA MET A 438 -0.75 -12.16 -10.52
C MET A 438 -1.14 -13.02 -11.72
N VAL A 439 -1.80 -12.45 -12.73
CA VAL A 439 -2.09 -13.15 -13.98
C VAL A 439 -0.80 -13.51 -14.70
N VAL A 440 0.12 -12.56 -14.84
CA VAL A 440 1.44 -12.80 -15.46
C VAL A 440 2.22 -13.87 -14.69
N LEU A 441 2.26 -13.78 -13.35
CA LEU A 441 2.96 -14.76 -12.52
C LEU A 441 2.40 -16.18 -12.70
N PHE A 442 1.09 -16.35 -12.65
CA PHE A 442 0.47 -17.67 -12.81
C PHE A 442 0.59 -18.22 -14.23
N SER A 443 0.56 -17.36 -15.26
CA SER A 443 0.91 -17.77 -16.63
C SER A 443 2.34 -18.30 -16.68
N PHE A 444 3.30 -17.62 -16.05
CA PHE A 444 4.69 -18.05 -16.02
C PHE A 444 4.89 -19.37 -15.25
N LEU A 445 4.23 -19.53 -14.09
CA LEU A 445 4.23 -20.79 -13.35
C LEU A 445 3.59 -21.92 -14.17
N GLY A 446 2.53 -21.63 -14.92
CA GLY A 446 1.91 -22.57 -15.84
C GLY A 446 2.86 -23.01 -16.96
N ILE A 447 3.64 -22.07 -17.53
CA ILE A 447 4.69 -22.38 -18.51
C ILE A 447 5.73 -23.32 -17.91
N ILE A 448 6.27 -23.01 -16.73
CA ILE A 448 7.27 -23.85 -16.06
C ILE A 448 6.72 -25.25 -15.78
N ALA A 449 5.49 -25.35 -15.27
CA ALA A 449 4.84 -26.64 -15.03
C ALA A 449 4.65 -27.44 -16.33
N GLY A 450 4.25 -26.78 -17.41
CA GLY A 450 4.14 -27.38 -18.74
C GLY A 450 5.47 -27.89 -19.28
N ILE A 451 6.56 -27.12 -19.12
CA ILE A 451 7.92 -27.56 -19.46
C ILE A 451 8.31 -28.78 -18.65
N GLY A 452 8.11 -28.75 -17.33
CA GLY A 452 8.46 -29.86 -16.43
C GLY A 452 7.69 -31.15 -16.77
N LEU A 453 6.39 -31.03 -17.05
CA LEU A 453 5.57 -32.16 -17.52
C LEU A 453 6.04 -32.69 -18.88
N GLY A 454 6.42 -31.81 -19.80
CA GLY A 454 6.98 -32.22 -21.09
C GLY A 454 8.30 -32.98 -20.95
N ILE A 455 9.20 -32.51 -20.09
CA ILE A 455 10.46 -33.22 -19.80
C ILE A 455 10.19 -34.58 -19.14
N LEU A 456 9.22 -34.67 -18.24
CA LEU A 456 8.87 -35.94 -17.59
C LEU A 456 8.23 -36.91 -18.58
N TRP A 457 7.36 -36.43 -19.47
CA TRP A 457 6.72 -37.22 -20.51
C TRP A 457 7.75 -37.77 -21.49
N ASP A 458 8.66 -36.93 -21.97
CA ASP A 458 9.77 -37.32 -22.86
C ASP A 458 10.72 -38.35 -22.24
N ARG A 459 10.85 -38.38 -20.90
CA ARG A 459 11.64 -39.41 -20.21
C ARG A 459 10.91 -40.74 -20.03
N LEU A 460 9.58 -40.76 -20.14
CA LEU A 460 8.74 -41.94 -19.93
C LEU A 460 8.38 -42.65 -21.24
N THR A 461 8.49 -41.95 -22.37
CA THR A 461 8.30 -42.48 -23.74
C THR A 461 9.63 -42.78 -24.40
#